data_AF-A0A2H1WHF5-F1
#
_entry.id   AF-A0A2H1WHF5-F1
#
_cell.length_a   1.000
_cell.length_b   1.000
_cell.length_c   1.000
_cell.angle_alpha   90.00
_cell.angle_beta   90.00
_cell.angle_gamma   90.00
#
_symmetry.space_group_name_H-M   'P 1'
#
loop_
_entity.id
_entity.type
_entity.pdbx_description
1 polymer ?
#
loop_
_entity_poly.entity_id
_entity_poly.type
_entity_poly.pdbx_seq_one_letter_code
_entity_poly.pdbx_strand_id
1 'polypeptide(L)'
;MVKCKKCNKVVSLAKDETSKCKGSCEAIFHKKCVTRTTFKNEKCEDCVSLPGSQPSSPSVEEPDIAMTLAAMNRKMDVVYKMEKKLSELAELVDFVSEKYDNLMEYQKSMETKMKSLQNMNSYLERCNKSLEERVNELEDKEKEKKVEIAGLERKEKEDMTKVIVQIADKLQMDVSQIESAERVGREKPDTNKPLPVIVTLRTKKVLLKTMVAKCANTY
;
A
#
# COMPACT_ATOMS: atom_id res chain seq x y z
N MET A 1 -7.11 -45.50 -28.08
CA MET A 1 -7.23 -44.18 -28.76
C MET A 1 -6.10 -44.04 -29.77
N VAL A 2 -6.40 -43.82 -31.05
CA VAL A 2 -5.37 -43.65 -32.08
C VAL A 2 -4.97 -42.17 -32.19
N LYS A 3 -3.67 -41.89 -32.25
CA LYS A 3 -3.12 -40.52 -32.34
C LYS A 3 -2.53 -40.26 -33.73
N CYS A 4 -2.69 -39.03 -34.22
CA CYS A 4 -2.12 -38.58 -35.48
C CYS A 4 -0.61 -38.48 -35.34
N LYS A 5 0.14 -39.15 -36.21
CA LYS A 5 1.62 -39.16 -36.12
C LYS A 5 2.26 -37.76 -36.31
N LYS A 6 1.58 -36.85 -37.02
CA LYS A 6 2.11 -35.49 -37.32
C LYS A 6 1.90 -34.48 -36.20
N CYS A 7 0.71 -34.45 -35.60
CA CYS A 7 0.34 -33.44 -34.59
C CYS A 7 0.14 -34.00 -33.18
N ASN A 8 0.29 -35.32 -33.03
CA ASN A 8 0.14 -36.09 -31.78
C ASN A 8 -1.24 -35.97 -31.09
N LYS A 9 -2.25 -35.40 -31.77
CA LYS A 9 -3.63 -35.29 -31.28
C LYS A 9 -4.45 -36.54 -31.61
N VAL A 10 -5.49 -36.83 -30.81
CA VAL A 10 -6.39 -37.98 -30.98
C VAL A 10 -7.17 -37.86 -32.30
N VAL A 11 -7.34 -38.99 -32.99
CA VAL A 11 -8.04 -39.07 -34.28
C VAL A 11 -9.39 -39.76 -34.08
N SER A 12 -10.47 -39.12 -34.55
CA SER A 12 -11.81 -39.71 -34.60
C SER A 12 -11.86 -40.79 -35.68
N LEU A 13 -12.29 -42.01 -35.34
CA LEU A 13 -12.31 -43.18 -36.25
C LEU A 13 -13.43 -43.15 -37.31
N ALA A 14 -14.09 -42.01 -37.52
CA ALA A 14 -15.02 -41.84 -38.62
C ALA A 14 -14.24 -41.97 -39.96
N LYS A 15 -14.70 -42.87 -40.84
CA LYS A 15 -13.98 -43.27 -42.07
C LYS A 15 -13.61 -42.08 -42.98
N ASP A 16 -14.33 -40.96 -42.92
CA ASP A 16 -14.17 -39.84 -43.85
C ASP A 16 -13.18 -38.74 -43.41
N GLU A 17 -12.67 -38.77 -42.17
CA GLU A 17 -11.77 -37.73 -41.65
C GLU A 17 -10.31 -38.18 -41.45
N THR A 18 -10.02 -39.44 -41.78
CA THR A 18 -8.71 -40.06 -41.52
C THR A 18 -8.04 -40.58 -42.78
N SER A 19 -6.72 -40.64 -42.77
CA SER A 19 -5.92 -41.22 -43.87
C SER A 19 -4.84 -42.11 -43.27
N LYS A 20 -4.80 -43.36 -43.72
CA LYS A 20 -3.81 -44.36 -43.28
C LYS A 20 -2.66 -44.40 -44.28
N CYS A 21 -1.43 -44.35 -43.79
CA CYS A 21 -0.25 -44.51 -44.62
C CYS A 21 -0.21 -45.94 -45.20
N LYS A 22 -0.02 -46.06 -46.52
CA LYS A 22 0.15 -47.34 -47.23
C LYS A 22 1.62 -47.83 -47.24
N GLY A 23 2.48 -47.27 -46.38
CA GLY A 23 3.84 -47.73 -46.16
C GLY A 23 3.95 -48.71 -44.99
N SER A 24 5.15 -49.20 -44.70
CA SER A 24 5.43 -50.15 -43.61
C SER A 24 5.04 -49.66 -42.21
N CYS A 25 4.87 -48.34 -42.05
CA CYS A 25 4.55 -47.69 -40.80
C CYS A 25 3.06 -47.71 -40.43
N GLU A 26 2.15 -47.95 -41.39
CA GLU A 26 0.69 -48.03 -41.20
C GLU A 26 0.02 -46.88 -40.41
N ALA A 27 0.72 -45.77 -40.22
CA ALA A 27 0.31 -44.72 -39.30
C ALA A 27 -0.96 -43.98 -39.79
N ILE A 28 -1.78 -43.54 -38.82
CA ILE A 28 -3.03 -42.81 -39.09
C ILE A 28 -2.79 -41.30 -38.94
N PHE A 29 -3.36 -40.53 -39.86
CA PHE A 29 -3.26 -39.07 -39.90
C PHE A 29 -4.65 -38.46 -40.07
N HIS A 30 -4.85 -37.24 -39.57
CA HIS A 30 -6.02 -36.44 -39.95
C HIS A 30 -5.90 -36.03 -41.42
N LYS A 31 -7.01 -36.02 -42.17
CA LYS A 31 -7.03 -35.58 -43.57
C LYS A 31 -6.46 -34.16 -43.76
N LYS A 32 -6.70 -33.27 -42.78
CA LYS A 32 -6.13 -31.90 -42.74
C LYS A 32 -4.61 -31.86 -42.50
N CYS A 33 -4.04 -32.92 -41.91
CA CYS A 33 -2.61 -33.02 -41.66
C CYS A 33 -1.84 -33.59 -42.86
N VAL A 34 -2.55 -34.19 -43.83
CA VAL A 34 -2.02 -34.76 -45.07
C VAL A 34 -1.95 -33.66 -46.14
N THR A 35 -0.82 -32.97 -46.24
CA THR A 35 -0.54 -32.03 -47.35
C THR A 35 0.28 -32.74 -48.44
N ARG A 36 0.16 -32.30 -49.71
CA ARG A 36 0.94 -32.83 -50.86
C ARG A 36 2.45 -32.90 -50.62
N THR A 37 2.97 -32.06 -49.72
CA THR A 37 4.37 -32.06 -49.30
C THR A 37 4.72 -33.18 -48.31
N THR A 38 3.79 -33.61 -47.45
CA THR A 38 4.02 -34.62 -46.39
C THR A 38 3.56 -36.03 -46.73
N PHE A 39 2.83 -36.19 -47.84
CA PHE A 39 2.34 -37.47 -48.33
C PHE A 39 2.52 -37.56 -49.85
N LYS A 40 3.46 -38.39 -50.30
CA LYS A 40 3.69 -38.69 -51.71
C LYS A 40 3.33 -40.16 -51.95
N ASN A 41 2.58 -40.44 -53.02
CA ASN A 41 2.10 -41.80 -53.36
C ASN A 41 1.40 -42.52 -52.19
N GLU A 42 0.57 -41.79 -51.42
CA GLU A 42 -0.17 -42.31 -50.25
C GLU A 42 0.72 -42.87 -49.11
N LYS A 43 2.01 -42.53 -49.11
CA LYS A 43 2.99 -42.85 -48.06
C LYS A 43 3.44 -41.56 -47.35
N CYS A 44 3.64 -41.63 -46.03
CA CYS A 44 4.20 -40.53 -45.25
C CYS A 44 5.70 -40.37 -45.51
N GLU A 45 6.24 -39.21 -45.18
CA GLU A 45 7.65 -38.83 -45.40
C GLU A 45 8.65 -39.90 -44.93
N ASP A 46 8.50 -40.42 -43.71
CA ASP A 46 9.37 -41.50 -43.19
C ASP A 46 9.32 -42.79 -44.02
N CYS A 47 8.16 -43.08 -44.61
CA CYS A 47 7.90 -44.29 -45.39
C CYS A 47 8.23 -44.10 -46.89
N VAL A 48 8.46 -42.87 -47.33
CA VAL A 48 9.00 -42.51 -48.66
C VAL A 48 10.53 -42.48 -48.62
N SER A 49 11.12 -42.08 -47.49
CA SER A 49 12.57 -41.99 -47.29
C SER A 49 13.27 -43.34 -47.05
N LEU A 50 12.51 -44.44 -46.95
CA LEU A 50 13.07 -45.79 -46.89
C LEU A 50 13.01 -46.41 -48.30
N PRO A 51 14.11 -46.41 -49.07
CA PRO A 51 14.14 -47.10 -50.35
C PRO A 51 14.05 -48.61 -50.11
N GLY A 52 12.97 -49.20 -50.62
CA GLY A 52 12.86 -50.64 -50.76
C GLY A 52 13.93 -51.17 -51.71
N SER A 53 14.63 -52.18 -51.22
CA SER A 53 15.53 -53.12 -51.88
C SER A 53 15.45 -53.18 -53.42
N GLN A 54 16.48 -52.65 -54.09
CA GLN A 54 17.00 -53.20 -55.34
C GLN A 54 18.53 -53.32 -55.23
N PRO A 55 19.13 -54.45 -55.63
CA PRO A 55 20.57 -54.65 -55.58
C PRO A 55 21.21 -53.97 -56.79
N SER A 56 21.63 -52.73 -56.63
CA SER A 56 22.58 -52.08 -57.53
C SER A 56 23.82 -51.72 -56.71
N SER A 57 24.89 -52.48 -56.97
CA SER A 57 26.32 -52.17 -56.82
C SER A 57 26.75 -51.03 -55.87
N PRO A 58 27.73 -51.25 -54.96
CA PRO A 58 28.21 -50.22 -54.06
C PRO A 58 29.02 -49.18 -54.84
N SER A 59 28.38 -48.06 -55.19
CA SER A 59 29.09 -46.82 -55.50
C SER A 59 29.38 -46.14 -54.17
N VAL A 60 30.63 -46.25 -53.71
CA VAL A 60 31.14 -45.45 -52.60
C VAL A 60 31.20 -44.00 -53.10
N GLU A 61 30.14 -43.24 -52.87
CA GLU A 61 30.25 -41.79 -52.93
C GLU A 61 31.13 -41.37 -51.75
N GLU A 62 32.37 -40.96 -52.05
CA GLU A 62 33.23 -40.33 -51.07
C GLU A 62 32.47 -39.15 -50.45
N PRO A 63 32.40 -39.04 -49.11
CA PRO A 63 31.75 -37.91 -48.48
C PRO A 63 32.48 -36.64 -48.94
N ASP A 64 31.75 -35.67 -49.49
CA ASP A 64 32.32 -34.38 -49.88
C ASP A 64 32.89 -33.68 -48.63
N ILE A 65 34.18 -33.90 -48.43
CA ILE A 65 34.97 -33.43 -47.30
C ILE A 65 34.90 -31.90 -47.25
N ALA A 66 34.83 -31.23 -48.41
CA ALA A 66 34.75 -29.79 -48.49
C ALA A 66 33.40 -29.25 -47.98
N MET A 67 32.28 -29.89 -48.35
CA MET A 67 30.97 -29.55 -47.79
C MET A 67 30.90 -29.79 -46.28
N THR A 68 31.51 -30.87 -45.81
CA THR A 68 31.50 -31.24 -44.38
C THR A 68 32.33 -30.25 -43.55
N LEU A 69 33.51 -29.86 -44.03
CA LEU A 69 34.35 -28.83 -43.40
C LEU A 69 33.67 -27.45 -43.40
N ALA A 70 33.01 -27.08 -44.49
CA ALA A 70 32.24 -25.83 -44.54
C ALA A 70 31.08 -25.82 -43.53
N ALA A 71 30.39 -26.95 -43.37
CA ALA A 71 29.34 -27.10 -42.37
C ALA A 71 29.90 -27.03 -40.94
N MET A 72 31.06 -27.62 -40.69
CA MET A 72 31.75 -27.59 -39.39
C MET A 72 32.20 -26.17 -39.03
N ASN A 73 32.78 -25.43 -39.98
CA ASN A 73 33.18 -24.02 -39.79
C ASN A 73 31.98 -23.12 -39.48
N ARG A 74 30.84 -23.33 -40.15
CA ARG A 74 29.59 -22.60 -39.83
C ARG A 74 29.10 -22.92 -38.41
N LYS A 75 29.16 -24.19 -37.98
CA LYS A 75 28.78 -24.58 -36.61
C LYS A 75 29.72 -23.98 -35.56
N MET A 76 31.02 -23.96 -35.83
CA MET A 76 32.03 -23.30 -34.99
C MET A 76 31.73 -21.81 -34.77
N ASP A 77 31.39 -21.08 -35.84
CA ASP A 77 31.03 -19.66 -35.74
C ASP A 77 29.75 -19.44 -34.89
N VAL A 78 28.77 -20.33 -35.01
CA VAL A 78 27.58 -20.31 -34.15
C VAL A 78 27.94 -20.57 -32.68
N VAL A 79 28.80 -21.55 -32.40
CA VAL A 79 29.26 -21.87 -31.04
C VAL A 79 29.98 -20.67 -30.43
N TYR A 80 30.88 -20.02 -31.18
CA TYR A 80 31.60 -18.83 -30.71
C TYR A 80 30.66 -17.66 -30.41
N LYS A 81 29.65 -17.43 -31.26
CA LYS A 81 28.60 -16.43 -31.01
C LYS A 81 27.75 -16.75 -29.78
N MET A 82 27.48 -18.03 -29.51
CA MET A 82 26.77 -18.46 -28.30
C MET A 82 27.63 -18.25 -27.06
N GLU A 83 28.91 -18.62 -27.10
CA GLU A 83 29.87 -18.39 -26.02
C GLU A 83 29.95 -16.90 -25.64
N LYS A 84 30.07 -16.01 -26.64
CA LYS A 84 30.06 -14.57 -26.41
C LYS A 84 28.79 -14.09 -25.71
N LYS A 85 27.61 -14.53 -26.17
CA LYS A 85 26.33 -14.17 -25.53
C LYS A 85 26.18 -14.72 -24.12
N LEU A 86 26.75 -15.90 -23.84
CA LEU A 86 26.76 -16.47 -22.49
C LEU A 86 27.67 -15.67 -21.56
N SER A 87 28.81 -15.18 -22.05
CA SER A 87 29.68 -14.27 -21.30
C SER A 87 28.98 -12.95 -20.98
N GLU A 88 28.36 -12.31 -21.97
CA GLU A 88 27.59 -11.07 -21.78
C GLU A 88 26.42 -11.27 -20.79
N LEU A 89 25.77 -12.45 -20.83
CA LEU A 89 24.71 -12.79 -19.90
C LEU A 89 25.23 -12.98 -18.47
N ALA A 90 26.40 -13.60 -18.31
CA ALA A 90 27.02 -13.75 -16.99
C ALA A 90 27.34 -12.39 -16.36
N GLU A 91 27.94 -11.47 -17.13
CA GLU A 91 28.20 -10.10 -16.68
C GLU A 91 26.91 -9.35 -16.28
N LEU A 92 25.84 -9.53 -17.05
CA LEU A 92 24.54 -8.94 -16.70
C LEU A 92 23.98 -9.52 -15.39
N VAL A 93 24.10 -10.82 -15.18
CA VAL A 93 23.64 -11.48 -13.95
C VAL A 93 24.42 -10.98 -12.74
N ASP A 94 25.73 -10.83 -12.86
CA ASP A 94 26.58 -10.28 -11.79
C ASP A 94 26.17 -8.84 -11.46
N PHE A 95 25.98 -8.01 -12.49
CA PHE A 95 25.50 -6.63 -12.30
C PHE A 95 24.12 -6.57 -11.63
N VAL A 96 23.16 -7.40 -12.06
CA VAL A 96 21.82 -7.44 -11.46
C VAL A 96 21.90 -7.91 -10.00
N SER A 97 22.76 -8.88 -9.70
CA SER A 97 22.98 -9.36 -8.33
C SER A 97 23.49 -8.24 -7.43
N GLU A 98 24.48 -7.47 -7.87
CA GLU A 98 24.99 -6.31 -7.13
C GLU A 98 23.90 -5.25 -6.92
N LYS A 99 23.08 -4.96 -7.95
CA LYS A 99 21.96 -4.01 -7.80
C LYS A 99 20.89 -4.52 -6.84
N TYR A 100 20.65 -5.83 -6.82
CA TYR A 100 19.71 -6.43 -5.88
C TYR A 100 20.20 -6.31 -4.44
N ASP A 101 21.48 -6.61 -4.19
CA ASP A 101 22.07 -6.49 -2.85
C ASP A 101 22.02 -5.05 -2.33
N ASN A 102 22.37 -4.08 -3.17
CA ASN A 102 22.25 -2.65 -2.85
C ASN A 102 20.82 -2.25 -2.49
N LEU A 103 19.82 -2.78 -3.22
CA LEU A 103 18.41 -2.51 -2.97
C LEU A 103 17.96 -3.11 -1.63
N MET A 104 18.41 -4.33 -1.32
CA MET A 104 18.13 -5.00 -0.05
C MET A 104 18.73 -4.23 1.14
N GLU A 105 19.97 -3.74 1.03
CA GLU A 105 20.58 -2.91 2.06
C GLU A 105 19.83 -1.59 2.26
N TYR A 106 19.45 -0.93 1.15
CA TYR A 106 18.66 0.30 1.21
C TYR A 106 17.30 0.06 1.88
N GLN A 107 16.61 -1.02 1.52
CA GLN A 107 15.34 -1.41 2.15
C GLN A 107 15.52 -1.60 3.66
N LYS A 108 16.54 -2.34 4.09
CA LYS A 108 16.82 -2.57 5.52
C LYS A 108 17.13 -1.28 6.28
N SER A 109 17.86 -0.36 5.64
CA SER A 109 18.12 0.99 6.19
C SER A 109 16.82 1.78 6.35
N MET A 110 15.95 1.77 5.34
CA MET A 110 14.66 2.44 5.38
C MET A 110 13.74 1.87 6.45
N GLU A 111 13.63 0.54 6.58
CA GLU A 111 12.83 -0.10 7.62
C GLU A 111 13.30 0.27 9.02
N THR A 112 14.62 0.36 9.22
CA THR A 112 15.20 0.76 10.51
C THR A 112 14.85 2.21 10.84
N LYS A 113 14.99 3.13 9.87
CA LYS A 113 14.60 4.54 10.03
C LYS A 113 13.09 4.67 10.29
N MET A 114 12.27 3.91 9.57
CA MET A 114 10.81 3.93 9.73
C MET A 114 10.42 3.49 11.15
N LYS A 115 10.99 2.40 11.66
CA LYS A 115 10.76 1.95 13.04
C LYS A 115 11.22 2.98 14.07
N SER A 116 12.38 3.60 13.87
CA SER A 116 12.88 4.67 14.74
C SER A 116 11.93 5.87 14.77
N LEU A 117 11.45 6.31 13.61
CA LEU A 117 10.49 7.41 13.50
C LEU A 117 9.14 7.08 14.14
N GLN A 118 8.64 5.86 13.94
CA GLN A 118 7.41 5.39 14.59
C GLN A 118 7.53 5.43 16.11
N ASN A 119 8.63 4.91 16.66
CA ASN A 119 8.88 4.92 18.10
C ASN A 119 8.97 6.35 18.66
N MET A 120 9.66 7.24 17.94
CA MET A 120 9.77 8.65 18.33
C MET A 120 8.41 9.33 18.31
N ASN A 121 7.60 9.07 17.29
CA ASN A 121 6.26 9.65 17.19
C ASN A 121 5.36 9.17 18.33
N SER A 122 5.33 7.86 18.61
CA SER A 122 4.59 7.33 19.76
C SER A 122 5.06 7.88 21.11
N TYR A 123 6.35 8.18 21.25
CA TYR A 123 6.86 8.85 22.44
C TYR A 123 6.37 10.30 22.54
N LEU A 124 6.45 11.06 21.45
CA LEU A 124 5.99 12.45 21.40
C LEU A 124 4.48 12.57 21.65
N GLU A 125 3.68 11.65 21.11
CA GLU A 125 2.24 11.59 21.37
C GLU A 125 1.93 11.42 22.86
N ARG A 126 2.68 10.54 23.56
CA ARG A 126 2.52 10.35 25.01
C ARG A 126 2.91 11.59 25.80
N CYS A 127 4.01 12.26 25.40
CA CYS A 127 4.43 13.51 26.03
C CYS A 127 3.39 14.61 25.83
N ASN A 128 2.88 14.78 24.61
CA ASN A 128 1.82 15.75 24.32
C ASN A 128 0.58 15.48 25.14
N LYS A 129 0.11 14.23 25.19
CA LYS A 129 -1.05 13.86 25.99
C LYS A 129 -0.86 14.20 27.48
N SER A 130 0.31 13.88 28.04
CA SER A 130 0.61 14.22 29.44
C SER A 130 0.64 15.73 29.69
N LEU A 131 1.14 16.52 28.73
CA LEU A 131 1.12 17.97 28.81
C LEU A 131 -0.30 18.52 28.70
N GLU A 132 -1.12 18.01 27.79
CA GLU A 132 -2.54 18.37 27.65
C GLU A 132 -3.32 18.08 28.93
N GLU A 133 -3.13 16.90 29.53
CA GLU A 133 -3.73 16.54 30.83
C GLU A 133 -3.34 17.53 31.92
N ARG A 134 -2.04 17.89 32.00
CA ARG A 134 -1.56 18.86 32.98
C ARG A 134 -2.10 20.27 32.72
N VAL A 135 -2.23 20.69 31.47
CA VAL A 135 -2.84 21.98 31.12
C VAL A 135 -4.31 21.99 31.53
N ASN A 136 -5.06 20.94 31.21
CA ASN A 136 -6.46 20.80 31.62
C ASN A 136 -6.62 20.87 33.14
N GLU A 137 -5.77 20.19 33.91
CA GLU A 137 -5.81 20.29 35.37
C GLU A 137 -5.55 21.72 35.87
N LEU A 138 -4.64 22.45 35.25
CA LEU A 138 -4.35 23.83 35.62
C LEU A 138 -5.51 24.76 35.26
N GLU A 139 -6.10 24.60 34.08
CA GLU A 139 -7.29 25.34 33.67
C GLU A 139 -8.48 25.07 34.58
N ASP A 140 -8.71 23.81 34.96
CA ASP A 140 -9.79 23.44 35.85
C ASP A 140 -9.57 24.03 37.24
N LYS A 141 -8.34 23.97 37.78
CA LYS A 141 -7.97 24.65 39.03
C LYS A 141 -8.19 26.17 38.98
N GLU A 142 -8.05 26.78 37.80
CA GLU A 142 -8.31 28.20 37.60
C GLU A 142 -9.83 28.49 37.49
N LYS A 143 -10.57 27.67 36.73
CA LYS A 143 -12.03 27.74 36.59
C LYS A 143 -12.74 27.54 37.92
N GLU A 144 -12.22 26.68 38.80
CA GLU A 144 -12.75 26.46 40.15
C GLU A 144 -12.77 27.70 41.05
N LYS A 145 -12.02 28.75 40.68
CA LYS A 145 -12.00 30.04 41.37
C LYS A 145 -12.88 31.09 40.70
N LYS A 146 -13.40 30.83 39.50
CA LYS A 146 -14.15 31.78 38.69
C LYS A 146 -15.64 31.52 38.82
N VAL A 147 -16.41 32.57 39.05
CA VAL A 147 -17.88 32.55 39.05
C VAL A 147 -18.38 33.38 37.89
N GLU A 148 -19.25 32.80 37.06
CA GLU A 148 -19.94 33.54 36.01
C GLU A 148 -21.28 34.09 36.54
N ILE A 149 -21.47 35.40 36.37
CA ILE A 149 -22.73 36.09 36.63
C ILE A 149 -23.31 36.51 35.29
N ALA A 150 -24.35 35.79 34.86
CA ALA A 150 -25.10 36.09 33.67
C ALA A 150 -26.31 37.00 33.99
N GLY A 151 -26.73 37.82 33.01
CA GLY A 151 -27.95 38.62 33.10
C GLY A 151 -27.81 39.95 33.85
N LEU A 152 -26.59 40.36 34.21
CA LEU A 152 -26.38 41.67 34.82
C LEU A 152 -26.50 42.79 33.77
N GLU A 153 -27.56 43.58 33.85
CA GLU A 153 -27.80 44.74 32.96
C GLU A 153 -26.58 45.66 32.93
N ARG A 154 -26.28 46.20 31.74
CA ARG A 154 -25.16 47.13 31.55
C ARG A 154 -25.60 48.55 31.83
N LYS A 155 -24.83 49.28 32.63
CA LYS A 155 -25.01 50.74 32.83
C LYS A 155 -23.82 51.49 32.26
N GLU A 156 -24.06 52.69 31.72
CA GLU A 156 -22.97 53.57 31.27
C GLU A 156 -22.14 54.02 32.50
N LYS A 157 -20.82 53.85 32.42
CA LYS A 157 -19.85 54.14 33.51
C LYS A 157 -20.02 53.27 34.78
N GLU A 158 -20.31 51.98 34.61
CA GLU A 158 -20.41 51.03 35.71
C GLU A 158 -19.02 50.69 36.30
N ASP A 159 -18.90 50.80 37.63
CA ASP A 159 -17.77 50.30 38.40
C ASP A 159 -18.10 48.88 38.86
N MET A 160 -17.60 47.89 38.11
CA MET A 160 -17.91 46.47 38.31
C MET A 160 -17.61 46.01 39.73
N THR A 161 -16.54 46.51 40.34
CA THR A 161 -16.15 46.14 41.71
C THR A 161 -17.24 46.52 42.70
N LYS A 162 -17.82 47.73 42.58
CA LYS A 162 -18.90 48.17 43.48
C LYS A 162 -20.17 47.33 43.34
N VAL A 163 -20.53 46.96 42.11
CA VAL A 163 -21.72 46.14 41.84
C VAL A 163 -21.55 44.73 42.39
N ILE A 164 -20.36 44.14 42.23
CA ILE A 164 -20.06 42.83 42.83
C ILE A 164 -20.03 42.90 44.35
N VAL A 165 -19.51 43.98 44.96
CA VAL A 165 -19.57 44.19 46.43
C VAL A 165 -21.02 44.19 46.92
N GLN A 166 -21.91 44.92 46.25
CA GLN A 166 -23.34 44.93 46.61
C GLN A 166 -24.00 43.56 46.46
N ILE A 167 -23.62 42.78 45.43
CA ILE A 167 -24.09 41.41 45.26
C ILE A 167 -23.54 40.50 46.36
N ALA A 168 -22.27 40.66 46.73
CA ALA A 168 -21.63 39.92 47.80
C ALA A 168 -22.29 40.19 49.15
N ASP A 169 -22.59 41.46 49.46
CA ASP A 169 -23.31 41.85 50.69
C ASP A 169 -24.69 41.19 50.76
N LYS A 170 -25.44 41.20 49.65
CA LYS A 170 -26.75 40.53 49.56
C LYS A 170 -26.67 39.01 49.74
N LEU A 171 -25.58 38.40 49.29
CA LEU A 171 -25.31 36.97 49.41
C LEU A 171 -24.58 36.61 50.71
N GLN A 172 -24.35 37.58 51.61
CA GLN A 172 -23.59 37.42 52.85
C GLN A 172 -22.19 36.81 52.63
N MET A 173 -21.55 37.21 51.53
CA MET A 173 -20.20 36.79 51.17
C MET A 173 -19.18 37.82 51.65
N ASP A 174 -18.02 37.34 52.10
CA ASP A 174 -16.92 38.21 52.47
C ASP A 174 -16.27 38.84 51.23
N VAL A 175 -16.31 40.17 51.17
CA VAL A 175 -15.77 41.00 50.09
C VAL A 175 -14.26 40.81 49.93
N SER A 176 -13.53 40.47 51.00
CA SER A 176 -12.07 40.26 50.97
C SER A 176 -11.65 39.11 50.04
N GLN A 177 -12.60 38.21 49.74
CA GLN A 177 -12.36 37.03 48.92
C GLN A 177 -12.45 37.29 47.42
N ILE A 178 -12.96 38.45 47.02
CA ILE A 178 -13.02 38.85 45.61
C ILE A 178 -11.64 39.39 45.21
N GLU A 179 -11.06 38.81 44.15
CA GLU A 179 -9.79 39.25 43.59
C GLU A 179 -10.01 40.24 42.45
N SER A 180 -10.86 39.88 41.50
CA SER A 180 -11.19 40.71 40.34
C SER A 180 -12.59 40.42 39.81
N ALA A 181 -13.17 41.38 39.10
CA ALA A 181 -14.45 41.22 38.43
C ALA A 181 -14.43 41.99 37.10
N GLU A 182 -14.71 41.29 36.00
CA GLU A 182 -14.69 41.87 34.66
C GLU A 182 -15.76 41.27 33.77
N ARG A 183 -16.26 42.06 32.82
CA ARG A 183 -17.14 41.56 31.76
C ARG A 183 -16.27 40.93 30.68
N VAL A 184 -16.62 39.71 30.28
CA VAL A 184 -15.88 38.95 29.29
C VAL A 184 -16.73 38.63 28.07
N GLY A 185 -16.07 38.47 26.93
CA GLY A 185 -16.70 38.11 25.66
C GLY A 185 -16.71 39.26 24.65
N ARG A 186 -17.13 38.93 23.41
CA ARG A 186 -17.30 39.91 22.34
C ARG A 186 -18.74 40.36 22.28
N GLU A 187 -18.94 41.67 22.15
CA GLU A 187 -20.26 42.24 21.87
C GLU A 187 -20.78 41.70 20.54
N LYS A 188 -21.97 41.08 20.56
CA LYS A 188 -22.66 40.64 19.35
C LYS A 188 -23.73 41.68 19.01
N PRO A 189 -23.73 42.25 17.80
CA PRO A 189 -24.59 43.38 17.44
C PRO A 189 -26.10 43.06 17.45
N ASP A 190 -26.49 41.78 17.34
CA ASP A 190 -27.90 41.36 17.25
C ASP A 190 -28.51 40.85 18.57
N THR A 191 -27.78 40.88 19.69
CA THR A 191 -28.29 40.38 20.97
C THR A 191 -28.37 41.49 22.01
N ASN A 192 -29.58 41.83 22.44
CA ASN A 192 -29.84 42.63 23.66
C ASN A 192 -29.42 41.93 24.97
N LYS A 193 -28.63 40.85 24.89
CA LYS A 193 -28.20 40.08 26.06
C LYS A 193 -26.93 40.71 26.63
N PRO A 194 -26.93 41.11 27.92
CA PRO A 194 -25.73 41.67 28.52
C PRO A 194 -24.60 40.65 28.58
N LEU A 195 -23.36 41.13 28.42
CA LEU A 195 -22.16 40.30 28.54
C LEU A 195 -22.04 39.73 29.96
N PRO A 196 -21.65 38.45 30.09
CA PRO A 196 -21.43 37.84 31.39
C PRO A 196 -20.27 38.50 32.11
N VAL A 197 -20.37 38.54 33.44
CA VAL A 197 -19.31 38.99 34.34
C VAL A 197 -18.62 37.78 34.92
N ILE A 198 -17.30 37.69 34.78
CA ILE A 198 -16.50 36.71 35.51
C ILE A 198 -15.96 37.39 36.76
N VAL A 199 -16.21 36.76 37.91
CA VAL A 199 -15.64 37.13 39.20
C VAL A 199 -14.61 36.09 39.59
N THR A 200 -13.36 36.51 39.80
CA THR A 200 -12.29 35.65 40.28
C THR A 200 -12.21 35.75 41.80
N LEU A 201 -12.25 34.60 42.47
CA LEU A 201 -12.17 34.48 43.92
C LEU A 201 -10.77 34.02 44.34
N ARG A 202 -10.29 34.53 45.48
CA ARG A 202 -8.99 34.11 46.05
C ARG A 202 -8.96 32.64 46.44
N THR A 203 -10.10 32.09 46.90
CA THR A 203 -10.19 30.71 47.38
C THR A 203 -11.43 29.96 46.88
N LYS A 204 -11.26 28.67 46.56
CA LYS A 204 -12.32 27.76 46.09
C LYS A 204 -13.44 27.56 47.12
N LYS A 205 -13.12 27.61 48.42
CA LYS A 205 -14.08 27.36 49.51
C LYS A 205 -15.27 28.33 49.50
N VAL A 206 -15.05 29.54 48.99
CA VAL A 206 -16.06 30.59 48.92
C VAL A 206 -17.10 30.25 47.85
N LEU A 207 -16.67 29.71 46.70
CA LEU A 207 -17.55 29.31 45.61
C LEU A 207 -18.55 28.22 46.02
N LEU A 208 -18.10 27.21 46.79
CA LEU A 208 -18.99 26.17 47.33
C LEU A 208 -20.07 26.73 48.27
N LYS A 209 -19.72 27.71 49.12
CA LYS A 209 -20.70 28.36 50.00
C LYS A 209 -21.73 29.17 49.22
N THR A 210 -21.31 29.92 48.20
CA THR A 210 -22.21 30.69 47.32
C THR A 210 -23.09 29.78 46.46
N MET A 211 -22.51 28.67 45.99
CA MET A 211 -23.14 27.50 45.38
C MET A 211 -24.40 27.07 46.14
N VAL A 212 -24.15 26.67 47.39
CA VAL A 212 -25.14 26.12 48.31
C VAL A 212 -26.17 27.17 48.74
N ALA A 213 -25.76 28.41 48.95
CA ALA A 213 -26.68 29.51 49.31
C ALA A 213 -27.71 29.81 48.20
N LYS A 214 -27.32 29.69 46.92
CA LYS A 214 -28.25 29.81 45.78
C LYS A 214 -29.31 28.70 45.76
N CYS A 215 -28.91 27.45 46.03
CA CYS A 215 -29.85 26.32 46.06
C CYS A 215 -30.81 26.37 47.26
N ALA A 216 -30.38 26.95 48.39
CA ALA A 216 -31.21 27.06 49.60
C ALA A 216 -32.28 28.16 49.51
N ASN A 217 -32.05 29.23 48.72
CA ASN A 217 -32.98 30.35 48.56
C ASN A 217 -33.94 30.21 47.37
N THR A 218 -34.00 29.04 46.72
CA THR A 218 -34.90 28.74 45.59
C THR A 218 -36.13 27.89 45.98
N TYR A 219 -36.47 27.81 47.27
CA TYR A 219 -37.70 27.20 47.77
C TYR A 219 -38.52 28.20 48.59
#